data_AF-A0AAQ4F2Q7-F1
#
_entry.id   AF-A0AAQ4F2Q7-F1
#
_cell.length_a   1.000
_cell.length_b   1.000
_cell.length_c   1.000
_cell.angle_alpha   90.00
_cell.angle_beta   90.00
_cell.angle_gamma   90.00
#
_symmetry.space_group_name_H-M   'P 1'
#
loop_
_entity.id
_entity.type
_entity.pdbx_description
1 polymer ?
#
loop_
_entity_poly.entity_id
_entity_poly.type
_entity_poly.pdbx_seq_one_letter_code
_entity_poly.pdbx_strand_id
1 'polypeptide(L)'
;MHLRAHGIMYNFFSALTDAPSDPSLSLCTATLFFVLSQDRLTMDLDASTLSLMLQLFESDPQQGEGGLEATQHPSSDLTERHREKVQQLCEQMQQKGHAKHLNLNRVNTGTLALETLLSLTSRRAGEWFKEELRLQGGLTHIVNTVSDCLTYFGKGVTVLKNPTDFQLEKLKKIDRCCRVLENVTYMNTDNQRYLLEFKDCLVVASYVRLLLLCQSSLIVHPVVNEPGAGSSAGGSKSSEGQITSVVLQNMQGPGAVFFSCLLSVVRVLLNLTHDSALGSGIVGGQPGLLPAILLCILQVPKAVPLEQRFDLQVL
;
A
#
# COMPACT_ATOMS: atom_id res chain seq x y z
N MET A 1 -6.46 -20.80 -16.93
CA MET A 1 -6.16 -22.26 -17.09
C MET A 1 -5.24 -22.55 -18.29
N HIS A 2 -5.66 -22.33 -19.55
CA HIS A 2 -4.83 -22.67 -20.73
C HIS A 2 -3.53 -21.86 -20.86
N LEU A 3 -3.57 -20.53 -20.68
CA LEU A 3 -2.36 -19.68 -20.78
C LEU A 3 -1.23 -20.10 -19.83
N ARG A 4 -1.61 -20.52 -18.61
CA ARG A 4 -0.67 -21.04 -17.61
C ARG A 4 -0.14 -22.42 -17.97
N ALA A 5 -1.03 -23.33 -18.39
CA ALA A 5 -0.65 -24.70 -18.76
C ALA A 5 0.38 -24.74 -19.93
N HIS A 6 0.38 -23.71 -20.78
CA HIS A 6 1.34 -23.57 -21.87
C HIS A 6 2.58 -22.72 -21.54
N GLY A 7 2.75 -22.25 -20.30
CA GLY A 7 3.90 -21.42 -19.90
C GLY A 7 3.97 -20.05 -20.61
N ILE A 8 2.88 -19.63 -21.27
CA ILE A 8 2.85 -18.41 -22.10
C ILE A 8 2.94 -17.16 -21.22
N MET A 9 2.50 -17.26 -19.96
CA MET A 9 2.50 -16.15 -19.01
C MET A 9 3.88 -15.53 -18.80
N TYR A 10 4.91 -16.37 -18.68
CA TYR A 10 6.30 -15.93 -18.52
C TYR A 10 6.77 -15.16 -19.76
N ASN A 11 6.58 -15.73 -20.96
CA ASN A 11 6.97 -15.08 -22.21
C ASN A 11 6.25 -13.74 -22.39
N PHE A 12 4.99 -13.69 -21.99
CA PHE A 12 4.17 -12.49 -22.09
C PHE A 12 4.70 -11.36 -21.20
N PHE A 13 4.96 -11.61 -19.91
CA PHE A 13 5.48 -10.56 -19.02
C PHE A 13 6.94 -10.20 -19.31
N SER A 14 7.75 -11.15 -19.79
CA SER A 14 9.12 -10.86 -20.23
C SER A 14 9.15 -9.87 -21.41
N ALA A 15 8.09 -9.87 -22.25
CA ALA A 15 7.93 -8.95 -23.36
C ALA A 15 7.36 -7.57 -22.95
N LEU A 16 6.93 -7.41 -21.69
CA LEU A 16 6.32 -6.18 -21.15
C LEU A 16 7.21 -5.44 -20.16
N THR A 17 8.52 -5.69 -20.21
CA THR A 17 9.49 -5.09 -19.28
C THR A 17 9.61 -3.57 -19.42
N ASP A 18 9.20 -3.01 -20.57
CA ASP A 18 9.13 -1.59 -20.86
C ASP A 18 7.81 -0.93 -20.42
N ALA A 19 6.83 -1.70 -19.96
CA ALA A 19 5.51 -1.21 -19.56
C ALA A 19 5.51 -0.06 -18.55
N PRO A 20 6.42 0.04 -17.56
CA PRO A 20 6.46 1.19 -16.64
C PRO A 20 6.76 2.53 -17.32
N SER A 21 7.26 2.52 -18.58
CA SER A 21 7.61 3.73 -19.32
C SER A 21 6.43 4.36 -20.06
N ASP A 22 5.35 3.60 -20.30
CA ASP A 22 4.15 4.08 -20.99
C ASP A 22 2.92 3.99 -20.07
N PRO A 23 2.21 5.09 -19.79
CA PRO A 23 1.08 5.09 -18.86
C PRO A 23 -0.05 4.11 -19.25
N SER A 24 -0.39 4.00 -20.53
CA SER A 24 -1.44 3.10 -21.02
C SER A 24 -1.04 1.63 -20.88
N LEU A 25 0.19 1.29 -21.28
CA LEU A 25 0.74 -0.04 -21.18
C LEU A 25 0.93 -0.46 -19.71
N SER A 26 1.37 0.47 -18.85
CA SER A 26 1.48 0.25 -17.41
C SER A 26 0.13 -0.15 -16.79
N LEU A 27 -0.93 0.60 -17.13
CA LEU A 27 -2.27 0.36 -16.62
C LEU A 27 -2.82 -0.98 -17.11
N CYS A 28 -2.66 -1.29 -18.40
CA CYS A 28 -3.07 -2.57 -18.98
C CYS A 28 -2.30 -3.75 -18.36
N THR A 29 -0.99 -3.60 -18.14
CA THR A 29 -0.15 -4.63 -17.53
C THR A 29 -0.52 -4.87 -16.06
N ALA A 30 -0.73 -3.80 -15.28
CA ALA A 30 -1.20 -3.91 -13.90
C ALA A 30 -2.60 -4.54 -13.82
N THR A 31 -3.49 -4.24 -14.77
CA THR A 31 -4.82 -4.86 -14.87
C THR A 31 -4.70 -6.36 -15.16
N LEU A 32 -3.81 -6.76 -16.06
CA LEU A 32 -3.58 -8.16 -16.36
C LEU A 32 -3.08 -8.91 -15.12
N PHE A 33 -2.07 -8.38 -14.45
CA PHE A 33 -1.59 -8.89 -13.16
C PHE A 33 -2.72 -9.06 -12.15
N PHE A 34 -3.55 -8.04 -11.99
CA PHE A 34 -4.67 -8.05 -11.08
C PHE A 34 -5.66 -9.17 -11.42
N VAL A 35 -6.11 -9.27 -12.67
CA VAL A 35 -7.06 -10.30 -13.11
C VAL A 35 -6.50 -11.71 -12.90
N LEU A 36 -5.21 -11.93 -13.20
CA LEU A 36 -4.56 -13.23 -13.01
C LEU A 36 -4.41 -13.59 -11.53
N SER A 37 -4.17 -12.61 -10.67
CA SER A 37 -4.06 -12.83 -9.22
C SER A 37 -5.39 -13.20 -8.55
N GLN A 38 -6.52 -13.02 -9.25
CA GLN A 38 -7.84 -13.44 -8.76
C GLN A 38 -8.11 -14.93 -9.00
N ASP A 39 -7.43 -15.55 -9.97
CA ASP A 39 -7.48 -16.99 -10.17
C ASP A 39 -6.69 -17.67 -9.04
N ARG A 40 -7.32 -18.64 -8.34
CA ARG A 40 -6.79 -19.31 -7.13
C ARG A 40 -5.56 -20.20 -7.37
N LEU A 41 -4.92 -20.03 -8.51
CA LEU A 41 -3.88 -20.87 -9.05
C LEU A 41 -2.59 -20.07 -8.90
N THR A 42 -1.55 -20.69 -8.30
CA THR A 42 -0.22 -20.09 -8.16
C THR A 42 0.16 -19.38 -9.46
N MET A 43 0.42 -18.07 -9.36
CA MET A 43 1.01 -17.32 -10.45
C MET A 43 2.48 -17.74 -10.51
N ASP A 44 2.88 -18.38 -11.60
CA ASP A 44 4.29 -18.69 -11.85
C ASP A 44 4.99 -17.35 -12.15
N LEU A 45 5.58 -16.77 -11.11
CA LEU A 45 6.28 -15.49 -11.14
C LEU A 45 7.76 -15.76 -11.01
N ASP A 46 8.53 -15.32 -11.99
CA ASP A 46 9.98 -15.29 -11.91
C ASP A 46 10.45 -13.91 -11.39
N ALA A 47 11.75 -13.77 -11.18
CA ALA A 47 12.38 -12.54 -10.73
C ALA A 47 12.02 -11.32 -11.62
N SER A 48 12.00 -11.51 -12.95
CA SER A 48 11.75 -10.42 -13.89
C SER A 48 10.29 -9.94 -13.84
N THR A 49 9.33 -10.87 -13.76
CA THR A 49 7.91 -10.55 -13.64
C THR A 49 7.60 -9.89 -12.30
N LEU A 50 8.24 -10.33 -11.21
CA LEU A 50 8.09 -9.69 -9.91
C LEU A 50 8.68 -8.26 -9.90
N SER A 51 9.86 -8.08 -10.50
CA SER A 51 10.46 -6.75 -10.66
C SER A 51 9.56 -5.81 -11.44
N LEU A 52 8.97 -6.28 -12.55
CA LEU A 52 7.99 -5.51 -13.32
C LEU A 52 6.77 -5.12 -12.47
N MET A 53 6.22 -6.06 -11.70
CA MET A 53 5.09 -5.78 -10.79
C MET A 53 5.43 -4.70 -9.75
N LEU A 54 6.64 -4.74 -9.19
CA LEU A 54 7.11 -3.76 -8.22
C LEU A 54 7.34 -2.37 -8.85
N GLN A 55 7.83 -2.31 -10.09
CA GLN A 55 7.97 -1.05 -10.83
C GLN A 55 6.60 -0.41 -11.13
N LEU A 56 5.61 -1.22 -11.54
CA LEU A 56 4.23 -0.75 -11.75
C LEU A 56 3.56 -0.28 -10.45
N PHE A 57 3.87 -0.94 -9.34
CA PHE A 57 3.44 -0.52 -8.00
C PHE A 57 4.00 0.86 -7.62
N GLU A 58 5.23 1.15 -8.04
CA GLU A 58 5.90 2.42 -7.76
C GLU A 58 5.48 3.60 -8.63
N SER A 59 4.81 3.35 -9.76
CA SER A 59 4.34 4.40 -10.66
C SER A 59 3.43 5.38 -9.91
N ASP A 60 3.77 6.67 -9.96
CA ASP A 60 2.97 7.72 -9.33
C ASP A 60 1.68 7.96 -10.15
N PRO A 61 0.52 8.18 -9.51
CA PRO A 61 -0.77 8.38 -10.22
C PRO A 61 -0.78 9.58 -11.17
N GLN A 62 0.16 10.51 -11.03
CA GLN A 62 0.15 11.83 -11.67
C GLN A 62 0.86 11.90 -13.02
N GLN A 63 1.41 10.81 -13.56
CA GLN A 63 1.87 10.82 -14.95
C GLN A 63 0.73 11.02 -15.98
N GLY A 64 -0.54 11.02 -15.54
CA GLY A 64 -1.71 11.26 -16.41
C GLY A 64 -2.49 12.56 -16.20
N GLU A 65 -2.28 13.33 -15.13
CA GLU A 65 -3.20 14.45 -14.79
C GLU A 65 -2.54 15.80 -14.42
N GLY A 66 -1.23 15.99 -14.62
CA GLY A 66 -0.54 17.20 -14.17
C GLY A 66 0.41 17.85 -15.16
N GLY A 67 -0.13 18.65 -16.10
CA GLY A 67 0.58 19.79 -16.69
C GLY A 67 0.94 19.69 -18.17
N LEU A 68 0.04 20.18 -19.03
CA LEU A 68 0.28 21.16 -20.10
C LEU A 68 -0.91 21.10 -21.07
N GLU A 69 -1.54 22.27 -21.23
CA GLU A 69 -2.43 22.72 -22.31
C GLU A 69 -3.01 21.68 -23.27
N ALA A 70 -4.35 21.68 -23.33
CA ALA A 70 -5.18 21.04 -24.33
C ALA A 70 -4.60 21.17 -25.75
N THR A 71 -3.82 20.19 -26.16
CA THR A 71 -3.56 19.86 -27.55
C THR A 71 -4.30 18.56 -27.80
N GLN A 72 -5.41 18.66 -28.54
CA GLN A 72 -6.20 17.52 -28.99
C GLN A 72 -5.30 16.62 -29.86
N HIS A 73 -4.62 15.67 -29.23
CA HIS A 73 -3.88 14.62 -29.90
C HIS A 73 -4.73 13.34 -29.96
N PRO A 74 -4.73 12.59 -31.08
CA PRO A 74 -5.48 11.35 -31.24
C PRO A 74 -5.08 10.22 -30.25
N SER A 75 -4.01 10.41 -29.47
CA SER A 75 -3.57 9.51 -28.39
C SER A 75 -4.41 9.61 -27.12
N SER A 76 -5.14 10.71 -26.88
CA SER A 76 -5.98 10.83 -25.67
C SER A 76 -7.22 9.93 -25.75
N ASP A 77 -7.85 9.81 -26.92
CA ASP A 77 -9.02 8.95 -27.15
C ASP A 77 -8.67 7.47 -26.92
N LEU A 78 -7.52 6.99 -27.42
CA LEU A 78 -7.07 5.62 -27.17
C LEU A 78 -6.78 5.35 -25.69
N THR A 79 -6.19 6.31 -24.98
CA THR A 79 -5.89 6.20 -23.55
C THR A 79 -7.16 6.15 -22.72
N GLU A 80 -8.15 6.98 -23.06
CA GLU A 80 -9.48 6.96 -22.44
C GLU A 80 -10.19 5.62 -22.69
N ARG A 81 -10.17 5.10 -23.92
CA ARG A 81 -10.74 3.78 -24.24
C ARG A 81 -10.08 2.64 -23.47
N HIS A 82 -8.75 2.68 -23.30
CA HIS A 82 -8.05 1.71 -22.46
C HIS A 82 -8.51 1.81 -21.00
N ARG A 83 -8.63 3.03 -20.46
CA ARG A 83 -9.10 3.28 -19.10
C ARG A 83 -10.53 2.78 -18.87
N GLU A 84 -11.44 3.06 -19.80
CA GLU A 84 -12.82 2.59 -19.75
C GLU A 84 -12.88 1.05 -19.77
N LYS A 85 -12.09 0.41 -20.63
CA LYS A 85 -12.05 -1.05 -20.71
C LYS A 85 -11.49 -1.70 -19.45
N VAL A 86 -10.47 -1.08 -18.84
CA VAL A 86 -9.93 -1.50 -17.54
C VAL A 86 -10.99 -1.39 -16.45
N GLN A 87 -11.73 -0.28 -16.42
CA GLN A 87 -12.81 -0.08 -15.45
C GLN A 87 -13.93 -1.13 -15.61
N GLN A 88 -14.38 -1.39 -16.85
CA GLN A 88 -15.37 -2.43 -17.14
C GLN A 88 -14.88 -3.83 -16.71
N LEU A 89 -13.59 -4.14 -16.91
CA LEU A 89 -13.03 -5.43 -16.51
C LEU A 89 -12.98 -5.58 -14.98
N CYS A 90 -12.62 -4.51 -14.27
CA CYS A 90 -12.65 -4.46 -12.81
C CYS A 90 -14.08 -4.63 -12.27
N GLU A 91 -15.08 -3.98 -12.89
CA GLU A 91 -16.50 -4.14 -12.57
C GLU A 91 -16.97 -5.59 -12.76
N GLN A 92 -16.64 -6.21 -13.89
CA GLN A 92 -16.97 -7.61 -14.15
C GLN A 92 -16.31 -8.55 -13.13
N MET A 93 -15.09 -8.26 -12.70
CA MET A 93 -14.41 -9.03 -11.66
C MET A 93 -15.13 -8.90 -10.30
N GLN A 94 -15.56 -7.68 -9.96
CA GLN A 94 -16.32 -7.41 -8.74
C GLN A 94 -17.69 -8.12 -8.74
N GLN A 95 -18.41 -8.11 -9.87
CA GLN A 95 -19.66 -8.84 -10.05
C GLN A 95 -19.50 -10.35 -9.91
N LYS A 96 -18.36 -10.90 -10.35
CA LYS A 96 -18.01 -12.33 -10.16
C LYS A 96 -17.60 -12.66 -8.72
N GLY A 97 -17.61 -11.69 -7.81
CA GLY A 97 -17.31 -11.87 -6.39
C GLY A 97 -15.82 -11.81 -6.03
N HIS A 98 -14.97 -11.45 -6.98
CA HIS A 98 -13.54 -11.18 -6.77
C HIS A 98 -13.35 -9.70 -6.40
N ALA A 99 -12.28 -9.35 -5.66
CA ALA A 99 -11.95 -7.96 -5.33
C ALA A 99 -13.12 -7.06 -4.85
N LYS A 100 -13.95 -7.57 -3.93
CA LYS A 100 -15.20 -6.92 -3.47
C LYS A 100 -15.06 -5.48 -2.98
N HIS A 101 -13.85 -5.07 -2.60
CA HIS A 101 -13.55 -3.77 -2.00
C HIS A 101 -12.71 -2.86 -2.91
N LEU A 102 -12.51 -3.21 -4.19
CA LEU A 102 -11.83 -2.34 -5.14
C LEU A 102 -12.67 -1.09 -5.42
N ASN A 103 -12.09 0.09 -5.21
CA ASN A 103 -12.73 1.35 -5.56
C ASN A 103 -12.57 1.63 -7.05
N LEU A 104 -13.63 1.37 -7.81
CA LEU A 104 -13.68 1.59 -9.26
C LEU A 104 -13.40 3.06 -9.65
N ASN A 105 -13.72 4.01 -8.75
CA ASN A 105 -13.50 5.44 -8.98
C ASN A 105 -12.02 5.88 -8.86
N ARG A 106 -11.13 5.04 -8.30
CA ARG A 106 -9.72 5.38 -8.06
C ARG A 106 -8.76 4.35 -8.69
N VAL A 107 -9.21 3.68 -9.75
CA VAL A 107 -8.41 2.69 -10.47
C VAL A 107 -7.27 3.39 -11.22
N ASN A 108 -6.04 3.04 -10.86
CA ASN A 108 -4.80 3.45 -11.53
C ASN A 108 -3.78 2.30 -11.45
N THR A 109 -2.67 2.42 -12.17
CA THR A 109 -1.61 1.39 -12.25
C THR A 109 -1.13 0.95 -10.87
N GLY A 110 -0.78 1.90 -10.00
CA GLY A 110 -0.27 1.62 -8.66
C GLY A 110 -1.30 0.98 -7.73
N THR A 111 -2.59 1.34 -7.84
CA THR A 111 -3.69 0.74 -7.07
C THR A 111 -3.93 -0.71 -7.49
N LEU A 112 -3.90 -1.01 -8.79
CA LEU A 112 -4.08 -2.38 -9.30
C LEU A 112 -2.88 -3.28 -8.98
N ALA A 113 -1.66 -2.75 -9.11
CA ALA A 113 -0.45 -3.46 -8.71
C ALA A 113 -0.41 -3.73 -7.19
N LEU A 114 -0.84 -2.76 -6.37
CA LEU A 114 -1.00 -2.98 -4.93
C LEU A 114 -2.04 -4.07 -4.65
N GLU A 115 -3.22 -4.01 -5.25
CA GLU A 115 -4.27 -5.01 -5.00
C GLU A 115 -3.82 -6.42 -5.43
N THR A 116 -3.02 -6.50 -6.50
CA THR A 116 -2.34 -7.75 -6.90
C THR A 116 -1.42 -8.26 -5.79
N LEU A 117 -0.50 -7.42 -5.29
CA LEU A 117 0.41 -7.79 -4.21
C LEU A 117 -0.34 -8.18 -2.93
N LEU A 118 -1.39 -7.45 -2.56
CA LEU A 118 -2.21 -7.78 -1.39
C LEU A 118 -2.97 -9.10 -1.57
N SER A 119 -3.46 -9.38 -2.77
CA SER A 119 -4.12 -10.65 -3.11
C SER A 119 -3.14 -11.83 -2.97
N LEU A 120 -1.96 -11.72 -3.57
CA LEU A 120 -0.93 -12.76 -3.58
C LEU A 120 -0.26 -12.96 -2.22
N THR A 121 -0.25 -11.94 -1.35
CA THR A 121 0.31 -12.01 0.02
C THR A 121 -0.76 -12.30 1.08
N SER A 122 -2.02 -12.46 0.67
CA SER A 122 -3.13 -12.71 1.59
C SER A 122 -3.03 -14.07 2.28
N ARG A 123 -3.70 -14.21 3.43
CA ARG A 123 -3.84 -15.51 4.15
C ARG A 123 -4.37 -16.64 3.27
N ARG A 124 -5.15 -16.29 2.23
CA ARG A 124 -5.75 -17.25 1.30
C ARG A 124 -4.77 -17.76 0.24
N ALA A 125 -3.78 -16.95 -0.13
CA ALA A 125 -2.77 -17.31 -1.12
C ALA A 125 -1.66 -18.21 -0.55
N GLY A 126 -1.48 -18.20 0.78
CA GLY A 126 -0.49 -19.01 1.49
C GLY A 126 0.85 -18.29 1.69
N GLU A 127 1.86 -19.02 2.15
CA GLU A 127 3.17 -18.46 2.54
C GLU A 127 4.17 -18.37 1.38
N TRP A 128 4.02 -19.22 0.35
CA TRP A 128 4.95 -19.33 -0.77
C TRP A 128 5.31 -17.96 -1.38
N PHE A 129 4.31 -17.14 -1.72
CA PHE A 129 4.59 -15.84 -2.35
C PHE A 129 5.26 -14.84 -1.40
N LYS A 130 5.01 -14.95 -0.09
CA LYS A 130 5.68 -14.11 0.91
C LYS A 130 7.18 -14.42 0.97
N GLU A 131 7.54 -15.70 0.86
CA GLU A 131 8.94 -16.14 0.82
C GLU A 131 9.59 -15.77 -0.51
N GLU A 132 8.91 -16.01 -1.63
CA GLU A 132 9.41 -15.68 -2.96
C GLU A 132 9.68 -14.17 -3.09
N LEU A 133 8.77 -13.33 -2.57
CA LEU A 133 8.94 -11.88 -2.54
C LEU A 133 10.19 -11.46 -1.75
N ARG A 134 10.58 -12.20 -0.72
CA ARG A 134 11.84 -11.97 0.02
C ARG A 134 13.04 -12.45 -0.79
N LEU A 135 13.01 -13.69 -1.31
CA LEU A 135 14.13 -14.32 -2.01
C LEU A 135 14.51 -13.57 -3.29
N GLN A 136 13.53 -13.01 -4.00
CA GLN A 136 13.73 -12.23 -5.21
C GLN A 136 14.04 -10.75 -4.94
N GLY A 137 14.26 -10.35 -3.67
CA GLY A 137 14.63 -8.98 -3.32
C GLY A 137 13.47 -7.98 -3.32
N GLY A 138 12.22 -8.43 -3.46
CA GLY A 138 11.04 -7.55 -3.44
C GLY A 138 10.85 -6.81 -2.12
N LEU A 139 11.14 -7.46 -0.98
CA LEU A 139 11.13 -6.76 0.33
C LEU A 139 12.19 -5.65 0.41
N THR A 140 13.39 -5.90 -0.12
CA THR A 140 14.46 -4.89 -0.23
C THR A 140 13.98 -3.68 -1.03
N HIS A 141 13.33 -3.95 -2.16
CA HIS A 141 12.78 -2.92 -3.03
C HIS A 141 11.78 -2.05 -2.27
N ILE A 142 10.75 -2.65 -1.68
CA ILE A 142 9.69 -1.95 -0.93
C ILE A 142 10.28 -1.11 0.22
N VAL A 143 11.24 -1.66 0.97
CA VAL A 143 11.89 -0.93 2.07
C VAL A 143 12.71 0.26 1.57
N ASN A 144 13.44 0.09 0.47
CA ASN A 144 14.18 1.21 -0.15
C ASN A 144 13.19 2.28 -0.64
N THR A 145 12.07 1.89 -1.26
CA THR A 145 11.00 2.83 -1.67
C THR A 145 10.50 3.66 -0.49
N VAL A 146 10.24 3.04 0.67
CA VAL A 146 9.83 3.74 1.90
C VAL A 146 10.91 4.71 2.36
N SER A 147 12.17 4.27 2.35
CA SER A 147 13.33 5.07 2.76
C SER A 147 13.54 6.28 1.86
N ASP A 148 13.43 6.08 0.54
CA ASP A 148 13.55 7.13 -0.47
C ASP A 148 12.42 8.14 -0.35
N CYS A 149 11.17 7.68 -0.18
CA CYS A 149 10.02 8.55 0.10
C CYS A 149 10.22 9.36 1.38
N LEU A 150 10.82 8.77 2.41
CA LEU A 150 11.11 9.43 3.69
C LEU A 150 12.14 10.56 3.59
N THR A 151 13.00 10.56 2.57
CA THR A 151 13.99 11.62 2.36
C THR A 151 13.33 12.97 2.05
N TYR A 152 12.19 12.98 1.36
CA TYR A 152 11.46 14.20 0.94
C TYR A 152 10.82 14.97 2.10
N PHE A 153 10.75 14.38 3.29
CA PHE A 153 10.27 15.05 4.50
C PHE A 153 11.37 15.77 5.27
N GLY A 154 12.65 15.55 4.92
CA GLY A 154 13.80 16.16 5.60
C GLY A 154 14.22 15.44 6.88
N LYS A 155 15.54 15.33 7.11
CA LYS A 155 16.10 14.65 8.29
C LYS A 155 15.68 15.39 9.57
N GLY A 156 15.18 14.63 10.56
CA GLY A 156 14.77 15.16 11.86
C GLY A 156 13.44 15.89 11.90
N VAL A 157 12.73 16.03 10.77
CA VAL A 157 11.37 16.58 10.75
C VAL A 157 10.39 15.57 11.32
N THR A 158 9.67 15.97 12.36
CA THR A 158 8.65 15.17 13.06
C THR A 158 7.24 15.74 12.94
N VAL A 159 7.06 16.92 12.35
CA VAL A 159 5.76 17.57 12.11
C VAL A 159 5.76 18.22 10.74
N LEU A 160 4.69 17.99 9.96
CA LEU A 160 4.36 18.77 8.77
C LEU A 160 3.19 19.69 9.10
N LYS A 161 3.44 20.99 9.24
CA LYS A 161 2.39 21.99 9.50
C LYS A 161 1.62 22.39 8.24
N ASN A 162 2.27 22.32 7.09
CA ASN A 162 1.74 22.69 5.79
C ASN A 162 2.24 21.65 4.77
N PRO A 163 1.70 20.41 4.77
CA PRO A 163 2.14 19.37 3.85
C PRO A 163 1.79 19.77 2.41
N THR A 164 2.75 19.61 1.50
CA THR A 164 2.49 19.79 0.06
C THR A 164 1.79 18.55 -0.52
N ASP A 165 1.06 18.70 -1.62
CA ASP A 165 0.44 17.56 -2.31
C ASP A 165 1.47 16.49 -2.67
N PHE A 166 2.66 16.90 -3.09
CA PHE A 166 3.78 16.00 -3.34
C PHE A 166 4.16 15.18 -2.10
N GLN A 167 4.25 15.79 -0.92
CA GLN A 167 4.53 15.08 0.33
C GLN A 167 3.40 14.13 0.72
N LEU A 168 2.14 14.51 0.50
CA LEU A 168 0.99 13.65 0.72
C LEU A 168 0.99 12.43 -0.23
N GLU A 169 1.35 12.61 -1.50
CA GLU A 169 1.50 11.50 -2.45
C GLU A 169 2.62 10.54 -2.03
N LYS A 170 3.77 11.05 -1.56
CA LYS A 170 4.82 10.19 -1.00
C LYS A 170 4.37 9.44 0.25
N LEU A 171 3.56 10.07 1.11
CA LEU A 171 3.00 9.39 2.27
C LEU A 171 1.98 8.32 1.90
N LYS A 172 1.13 8.56 0.90
CA LYS A 172 0.25 7.53 0.33
C LYS A 172 1.06 6.37 -0.26
N LYS A 173 2.18 6.65 -0.94
CA LYS A 173 3.08 5.61 -1.45
C LYS A 173 3.68 4.77 -0.32
N ILE A 174 4.12 5.41 0.77
CA ILE A 174 4.59 4.72 1.98
C ILE A 174 3.47 3.86 2.58
N ASP A 175 2.26 4.39 2.73
CA ASP A 175 1.11 3.64 3.25
C ASP A 175 0.86 2.37 2.43
N ARG A 176 0.86 2.47 1.10
CA ARG A 176 0.74 1.31 0.20
C ARG A 176 1.85 0.27 0.44
N CYS A 177 3.09 0.70 0.65
CA CYS A 177 4.22 -0.18 0.98
C CYS A 177 4.00 -0.89 2.33
N CYS A 178 3.60 -0.13 3.36
CA CYS A 178 3.34 -0.65 4.70
C CYS A 178 2.26 -1.76 4.68
N ARG A 179 1.22 -1.62 3.85
CA ARG A 179 0.17 -2.64 3.73
C ARG A 179 0.68 -3.96 3.15
N VAL A 180 1.60 -3.91 2.17
CA VAL A 180 2.25 -5.12 1.66
C VAL A 180 3.16 -5.71 2.74
N LEU A 181 3.93 -4.86 3.43
CA LEU A 181 4.82 -5.28 4.52
C LEU A 181 4.07 -5.90 5.70
N GLU A 182 2.89 -5.41 6.03
CA GLU A 182 1.97 -5.99 7.02
C GLU A 182 1.61 -7.42 6.62
N ASN A 183 1.12 -7.64 5.39
CA ASN A 183 0.71 -8.97 4.96
C ASN A 183 1.87 -9.99 4.94
N VAL A 184 3.03 -9.58 4.44
CA VAL A 184 4.18 -10.48 4.26
C VAL A 184 4.89 -10.80 5.56
N THR A 185 4.71 -9.97 6.60
CA THR A 185 5.23 -10.21 7.96
C THR A 185 4.23 -10.92 8.87
N TYR A 186 2.94 -10.93 8.52
CA TYR A 186 1.94 -11.65 9.29
C TYR A 186 2.23 -13.15 9.31
N MET A 187 2.49 -13.69 10.52
CA MET A 187 2.80 -15.10 10.78
C MET A 187 3.93 -15.65 9.90
N ASN A 188 4.92 -14.81 9.56
CA ASN A 188 6.08 -15.23 8.78
C ASN A 188 7.36 -14.74 9.47
N THR A 189 7.88 -15.56 10.39
CA THR A 189 9.07 -15.26 11.22
C THR A 189 10.30 -14.91 10.39
N ASP A 190 10.36 -15.50 9.21
CA ASP A 190 11.44 -15.41 8.26
C ASP A 190 11.51 -14.01 7.60
N ASN A 191 10.35 -13.46 7.22
CA ASN A 191 10.21 -12.09 6.76
C ASN A 191 10.30 -11.07 7.91
N GLN A 192 9.78 -11.40 9.10
CA GLN A 192 9.93 -10.55 10.28
C GLN A 192 11.41 -10.35 10.63
N ARG A 193 12.19 -11.44 10.70
CA ARG A 193 13.64 -11.39 10.93
C ARG A 193 14.35 -10.62 9.83
N TYR A 194 14.01 -10.88 8.57
CA TYR A 194 14.59 -10.18 7.43
C TYR A 194 14.46 -8.65 7.56
N LEU A 195 13.28 -8.14 7.93
CA LEU A 195 13.06 -6.70 8.10
C LEU A 195 13.77 -6.13 9.35
N LEU A 196 13.86 -6.90 10.43
CA LEU A 196 14.53 -6.48 11.66
C LEU A 196 16.05 -6.32 11.46
N GLU A 197 16.66 -7.23 10.71
CA GLU A 197 18.11 -7.24 10.44
C GLU A 197 18.51 -6.37 9.24
N PHE A 198 17.53 -5.86 8.48
CA PHE A 198 17.79 -5.10 7.26
C PHE A 198 18.58 -3.81 7.52
N LYS A 199 19.78 -3.72 6.92
CA LYS A 199 20.69 -2.55 6.95
C LYS A 199 20.80 -1.96 8.37
N ASP A 200 21.20 -2.77 9.36
CA ASP A 200 21.38 -2.34 10.75
C ASP A 200 20.12 -1.71 11.37
N CYS A 201 18.97 -2.38 11.23
CA CYS A 201 17.67 -1.94 11.74
C CYS A 201 17.15 -0.63 11.10
N LEU A 202 17.59 -0.27 9.89
CA LEU A 202 17.15 0.93 9.17
C LEU A 202 15.62 0.97 8.99
N VAL A 203 15.00 -0.18 8.75
CA VAL A 203 13.53 -0.31 8.64
C VAL A 203 12.88 0.19 9.92
N VAL A 204 13.33 -0.30 11.07
CA VAL A 204 12.74 0.02 12.36
C VAL A 204 12.88 1.51 12.66
N ALA A 205 14.07 2.08 12.47
CA ALA A 205 14.31 3.51 12.63
C ALA A 205 13.41 4.36 11.70
N SER A 206 13.20 3.91 10.47
CA SER A 206 12.34 4.58 9.48
C SER A 206 10.86 4.56 9.89
N TYR A 207 10.38 3.42 10.40
CA TYR A 207 8.99 3.27 10.86
C TYR A 207 8.72 4.06 12.14
N VAL A 208 9.66 4.12 13.09
CA VAL A 208 9.51 4.98 14.28
C VAL A 208 9.50 6.46 13.89
N ARG A 209 10.34 6.87 12.93
CA ARG A 209 10.29 8.23 12.39
C ARG A 209 8.95 8.53 11.70
N LEU A 210 8.40 7.59 10.93
CA LEU A 210 7.07 7.73 10.31
C LEU A 210 5.98 7.86 11.37
N LEU A 211 6.04 7.06 12.43
CA LEU A 211 5.09 7.12 13.54
C LEU A 211 5.07 8.51 14.15
N LEU A 212 6.25 9.04 14.52
CA LEU A 212 6.42 10.39 15.06
C LEU A 212 5.89 11.47 14.11
N LEU A 213 6.24 11.36 12.82
CA LEU A 213 5.81 12.27 11.77
C LEU A 213 4.29 12.32 11.65
N CYS A 214 3.64 11.15 11.50
CA CYS A 214 2.20 11.06 11.30
C CYS A 214 1.45 11.49 12.56
N GLN A 215 1.85 11.01 13.73
CA GLN A 215 1.22 11.31 15.00
C GLN A 215 1.24 12.81 15.29
N SER A 216 2.38 13.47 15.12
CA SER A 216 2.49 14.89 15.42
C SER A 216 1.82 15.77 14.35
N SER A 217 1.87 15.36 13.09
CA SER A 217 1.17 16.07 12.00
C SER A 217 -0.36 15.93 12.12
N LEU A 218 -0.87 14.82 12.66
CA LEU A 218 -2.31 14.61 12.88
C LEU A 218 -2.89 15.56 13.94
N ILE A 219 -2.09 15.93 14.94
CA ILE A 219 -2.51 16.90 15.95
C ILE A 219 -2.71 18.29 15.31
N VAL A 220 -1.95 18.62 14.27
CA VAL A 220 -2.10 19.88 13.51
C VAL A 220 -3.22 19.79 12.47
N HIS A 221 -3.39 18.61 11.86
CA HIS A 221 -4.37 18.33 10.82
C HIS A 221 -5.35 17.26 11.28
N PRO A 222 -6.36 17.63 12.10
CA PRO A 222 -7.35 16.66 12.57
C PRO A 222 -8.13 16.06 11.39
N VAL A 223 -8.53 14.80 11.56
CA VAL A 223 -9.35 14.07 10.59
C VAL A 223 -10.78 14.56 10.74
N VAL A 224 -11.32 15.12 9.66
CA VAL A 224 -12.71 15.63 9.61
C VAL A 224 -13.53 14.68 8.74
N ASN A 225 -14.69 14.24 9.25
CA ASN A 225 -15.68 13.53 8.45
C ASN A 225 -16.46 14.54 7.60
N GLU A 226 -16.72 14.24 6.33
CA GLU A 226 -17.69 15.04 5.58
C GLU A 226 -19.08 14.97 6.26
N PRO A 227 -19.79 16.11 6.41
CA PRO A 227 -21.17 16.11 6.85
C PRO A 227 -22.07 15.62 5.69
N GLY A 228 -22.22 14.31 5.52
CA GLY A 228 -23.11 13.75 4.50
C GLY A 228 -23.15 12.23 4.31
N ALA A 229 -22.16 11.47 4.79
CA ALA A 229 -22.14 10.01 4.60
C ALA A 229 -22.94 9.30 5.71
N GLY A 230 -24.23 9.11 5.47
CA GLY A 230 -25.10 8.27 6.29
C GLY A 230 -24.58 6.84 6.44
N SER A 231 -24.73 6.33 7.66
CA SER A 231 -24.36 4.98 8.10
C SER A 231 -24.94 3.89 7.18
N SER A 232 -24.06 3.19 6.47
CA SER A 232 -24.38 1.88 5.89
C SER A 232 -23.72 0.80 6.75
N ALA A 233 -24.46 0.38 7.78
CA ALA A 233 -24.16 -0.80 8.57
C ALA A 233 -24.31 -2.06 7.71
N GLY A 234 -23.26 -2.41 6.98
CA GLY A 234 -23.16 -3.66 6.22
C GLY A 234 -22.02 -4.51 6.76
N GLY A 235 -22.30 -5.32 7.79
CA GLY A 235 -21.35 -6.28 8.35
C GLY A 235 -20.94 -7.32 7.33
N SER A 236 -19.78 -7.14 6.71
CA SER A 236 -19.07 -8.19 5.99
C SER A 236 -17.78 -8.48 6.76
N LYS A 237 -17.56 -9.76 7.11
CA LYS A 237 -16.32 -10.21 7.77
C LYS A 237 -15.15 -9.91 6.82
N SER A 238 -14.40 -8.86 7.12
CA SER A 238 -13.27 -8.37 6.34
C SER A 238 -11.97 -9.04 6.78
N SER A 239 -11.10 -9.30 5.80
CA SER A 239 -9.74 -9.78 6.04
C SER A 239 -8.92 -8.63 6.65
N GLU A 240 -8.19 -8.87 7.75
CA GLU A 240 -7.53 -7.85 8.60
C GLU A 240 -6.65 -6.82 7.84
N GLY A 241 -5.97 -7.25 6.77
CA GLY A 241 -5.12 -6.39 5.93
C GLY A 241 -5.86 -5.43 4.97
N GLN A 242 -7.19 -5.51 4.87
CA GLN A 242 -8.02 -4.66 3.99
C GLN A 242 -8.94 -3.69 4.76
N ILE A 243 -9.02 -3.78 6.09
CA ILE A 243 -9.95 -3.02 6.94
C ILE A 243 -9.68 -1.51 6.85
N THR A 244 -8.41 -1.08 6.89
CA THR A 244 -8.04 0.34 6.92
C THR A 244 -8.48 1.09 5.65
N SER A 245 -8.47 0.42 4.50
CA SER A 245 -8.83 1.05 3.22
C SER A 245 -10.32 1.34 3.11
N VAL A 246 -11.20 0.48 3.63
CA VAL A 246 -12.66 0.65 3.51
C VAL A 246 -13.16 1.76 4.43
N VAL A 247 -12.51 1.90 5.59
CA VAL A 247 -12.96 2.81 6.63
C VAL A 247 -12.48 4.25 6.38
N LEU A 248 -11.32 4.44 5.76
CA LEU A 248 -10.78 5.76 5.41
C LEU A 248 -11.18 6.25 4.02
N GLN A 249 -11.92 5.46 3.22
CA GLN A 249 -12.40 5.85 1.88
C GLN A 249 -13.23 7.13 1.89
N ASN A 250 -13.96 7.37 2.99
CA ASN A 250 -14.84 8.53 3.15
C ASN A 250 -14.13 9.75 3.75
N MET A 251 -12.84 9.63 4.11
CA MET A 251 -12.07 10.70 4.76
C MET A 251 -11.16 11.36 3.73
N GLN A 252 -11.26 12.68 3.60
CA GLN A 252 -10.43 13.47 2.68
C GLN A 252 -9.52 14.44 3.43
N GLY A 253 -8.44 14.85 2.76
CA GLY A 253 -7.49 15.82 3.27
C GLY A 253 -6.24 15.21 3.93
N PRO A 254 -5.30 16.07 4.36
CA PRO A 254 -3.99 15.65 4.89
C PRO A 254 -4.12 14.77 6.13
N GLY A 255 -5.07 15.06 7.02
CA GLY A 255 -5.32 14.28 8.23
C GLY A 255 -5.62 12.81 7.94
N ALA A 256 -6.46 12.52 6.94
CA ALA A 256 -6.80 11.15 6.55
C ALA A 256 -5.56 10.37 6.07
N VAL A 257 -4.66 11.03 5.33
CA VAL A 257 -3.42 10.42 4.84
C VAL A 257 -2.46 10.12 5.98
N PHE A 258 -2.29 11.06 6.92
CA PHE A 258 -1.47 10.84 8.13
C PHE A 258 -2.03 9.70 8.98
N PHE A 259 -3.35 9.66 9.17
CA PHE A 259 -3.98 8.62 9.98
C PHE A 259 -3.87 7.23 9.34
N SER A 260 -4.10 7.11 8.03
CA SER A 260 -3.90 5.85 7.30
C SER A 260 -2.47 5.33 7.47
N CYS A 261 -1.49 6.20 7.20
CA CYS A 261 -0.09 5.82 7.29
C CYS A 261 0.30 5.45 8.72
N LEU A 262 -0.22 6.16 9.74
CA LEU A 262 0.01 5.84 11.15
C LEU A 262 -0.47 4.43 11.49
N LEU A 263 -1.70 4.08 11.11
CA LEU A 263 -2.25 2.75 11.37
C LEU A 263 -1.43 1.66 10.67
N SER A 264 -1.07 1.87 9.41
CA SER A 264 -0.25 0.94 8.63
C SER A 264 1.14 0.75 9.26
N VAL A 265 1.76 1.81 9.77
CA VAL A 265 3.04 1.75 10.49
C VAL A 265 2.92 0.96 11.80
N VAL A 266 1.90 1.22 12.61
CA VAL A 266 1.67 0.50 13.88
C VAL A 266 1.46 -0.99 13.61
N ARG A 267 0.68 -1.37 12.60
CA ARG A 267 0.44 -2.78 12.22
C ARG A 267 1.71 -3.53 11.83
N VAL A 268 2.59 -2.89 11.05
CA VAL A 268 3.90 -3.50 10.72
C VAL A 268 4.73 -3.65 11.99
N LEU A 269 4.82 -2.62 12.84
CA LEU A 269 5.56 -2.71 14.10
C LEU A 269 5.00 -3.79 15.04
N LEU A 270 3.68 -3.97 15.09
CA LEU A 270 3.03 -5.06 15.82
C LEU A 270 3.47 -6.42 15.28
N ASN A 271 3.44 -6.64 13.97
CA ASN A 271 3.90 -7.91 13.39
C ASN A 271 5.39 -8.18 13.68
N LEU A 272 6.22 -7.15 13.75
CA LEU A 272 7.65 -7.29 14.06
C LEU A 272 7.93 -7.58 15.54
N THR A 273 7.01 -7.21 16.44
CA THR A 273 7.18 -7.34 17.91
C THR A 273 6.40 -8.51 18.50
N HIS A 274 5.28 -8.91 17.88
CA HIS A 274 4.42 -10.00 18.30
C HIS A 274 5.21 -11.32 18.39
N ASP A 275 5.22 -11.94 19.57
CA ASP A 275 5.95 -13.17 19.87
C ASP A 275 7.45 -13.16 19.49
N SER A 276 8.04 -11.97 19.38
CA SER A 276 9.44 -11.78 18.97
C SER A 276 10.22 -11.02 20.03
N ALA A 277 11.02 -11.74 20.82
CA ALA A 277 11.89 -11.13 21.83
C ALA A 277 12.94 -10.20 21.19
N LEU A 278 13.52 -10.62 20.06
CA LEU A 278 14.46 -9.82 19.27
C LEU A 278 13.77 -8.57 18.72
N GLY A 279 12.58 -8.73 18.14
CA GLY A 279 11.80 -7.61 17.60
C GLY A 279 11.43 -6.60 18.67
N SER A 280 10.94 -7.08 19.82
CA SER A 280 10.63 -6.24 20.98
C SER A 280 11.85 -5.47 21.49
N GLY A 281 13.03 -6.11 21.53
CA GLY A 281 14.28 -5.46 21.93
C GLY A 281 14.73 -4.36 20.96
N ILE A 282 14.71 -4.63 19.66
CA ILE A 282 15.16 -3.69 18.61
C ILE A 282 14.18 -2.52 18.47
N VAL A 283 12.88 -2.82 18.38
CA VAL A 283 11.81 -1.83 18.23
C VAL A 283 11.71 -0.99 19.50
N GLY A 284 11.64 -1.63 20.67
CA GLY A 284 11.59 -0.94 21.97
C GLY A 284 12.82 -0.08 22.28
N GLY A 285 13.99 -0.44 21.73
CA GLY A 285 15.22 0.33 21.87
C GLY A 285 15.26 1.61 21.03
N GLN A 286 14.32 1.83 20.11
CA GLN A 286 14.34 3.02 19.27
C GLN A 286 13.97 4.30 20.06
N PRO A 287 14.73 5.39 19.86
CA PRO A 287 14.46 6.64 20.55
C PRO A 287 13.12 7.22 20.12
N GLY A 288 12.31 7.64 21.10
CA GLY A 288 11.03 8.31 20.86
C GLY A 288 9.84 7.38 20.60
N LEU A 289 10.03 6.06 20.49
CA LEU A 289 8.92 5.12 20.27
C LEU A 289 7.90 5.15 21.41
N LEU A 290 8.32 4.94 22.66
CA LEU A 290 7.39 4.88 23.80
C LEU A 290 6.59 6.19 23.99
N PRO A 291 7.21 7.39 23.94
CA PRO A 291 6.45 8.64 23.90
C PRO A 291 5.47 8.71 22.73
N ALA A 292 5.88 8.26 21.54
CA ALA A 292 5.01 8.29 20.36
C ALA A 292 3.77 7.41 20.53
N ILE A 293 3.94 6.17 21.03
CA ILE A 293 2.84 5.25 21.33
C ILE A 293 1.89 5.85 22.38
N LEU A 294 2.43 6.41 23.47
CA LEU A 294 1.61 7.05 24.51
C LEU A 294 0.80 8.22 23.93
N LEU A 295 1.38 9.02 23.04
CA LEU A 295 0.65 10.09 22.39
C LEU A 295 -0.37 9.57 21.36
N CYS A 296 -0.11 8.43 20.70
CA CYS A 296 -1.09 7.72 19.87
C CYS A 296 -2.31 7.28 20.68
N ILE A 297 -2.14 6.89 21.94
CA ILE A 297 -3.24 6.48 22.82
C ILE A 297 -3.96 7.69 23.44
N LEU A 298 -3.23 8.76 23.81
CA LEU A 298 -3.76 9.84 24.64
C LEU A 298 -4.16 11.12 23.88
N GLN A 299 -3.50 11.43 22.76
CA GLN A 299 -3.70 12.69 22.03
C GLN A 299 -4.29 12.48 20.63
N VAL A 300 -3.79 11.51 19.87
CA VAL A 300 -4.28 11.21 18.52
C VAL A 300 -5.80 10.94 18.47
N PRO A 301 -6.45 10.26 19.44
CA PRO A 301 -7.90 10.06 19.40
C PRO A 301 -8.69 11.36 19.45
N LYS A 302 -8.14 12.45 20.02
CA LYS A 302 -8.80 13.76 20.05
C LYS A 302 -8.86 14.40 18.65
N ALA A 303 -7.93 14.04 17.78
CA ALA A 303 -7.84 14.53 16.41
C ALA A 303 -8.56 13.61 15.40
N VAL A 304 -9.24 12.56 15.86
CA VAL A 304 -9.84 11.51 15.02
C VAL A 304 -11.34 11.34 15.33
N PRO A 305 -12.19 11.05 14.33
CA PRO A 305 -13.62 10.75 14.50
C PRO A 305 -13.87 9.60 15.48
N LEU A 306 -14.98 9.68 16.22
CA LEU A 306 -15.32 8.74 17.29
C LEU A 306 -15.30 7.27 16.84
N GLU A 307 -15.78 7.00 15.62
CA GLU A 307 -15.85 5.66 15.02
C GLU A 307 -14.49 4.98 14.86
N GLN A 308 -13.41 5.78 14.70
CA GLN A 308 -12.05 5.28 14.47
C GLN A 308 -11.19 5.22 15.74
N ARG A 309 -11.67 5.77 16.85
CA ARG A 309 -10.88 5.86 18.09
C ARG A 309 -10.62 4.51 18.71
N PHE A 310 -11.60 3.62 18.65
CA PHE A 310 -11.49 2.28 19.22
C PHE A 310 -10.40 1.48 18.51
N ASP A 311 -10.43 1.43 17.18
CA ASP A 311 -9.45 0.70 16.38
C ASP A 311 -8.03 1.21 16.63
N LEU A 312 -7.84 2.53 16.76
CA LEU A 312 -6.56 3.14 17.12
C LEU A 312 -6.08 2.76 18.54
N GLN A 313 -7.00 2.67 19.51
CA GLN A 313 -6.63 2.38 20.91
C GLN A 313 -6.33 0.90 21.17
N VAL A 314 -6.85 0.01 20.32
CA VAL A 314 -6.60 -1.43 20.40
C VAL A 314 -5.26 -1.81 19.77
N LEU A 315 -4.86 -1.11 18.70
CA LEU A 315 -3.56 -1.25 18.06
C LEU A 315 -2.43 -0.73 18.96
#